data_AF-J3HQN5-F1
#
_entry.id   AF-J3HQN5-F1
#
_cell.length_a   1.000
_cell.length_b   1.000
_cell.length_c   1.000
_cell.angle_alpha   90.00
_cell.angle_beta   90.00
_cell.angle_gamma   90.00
#
_symmetry.space_group_name_H-M   'P 1'
#
loop_
_entity.id
_entity.type
_entity.pdbx_description
1 polymer ?
#
loop_
_entity_poly.entity_id
_entity_poly.type
_entity_poly.pdbx_seq_one_letter_code
_entity_poly.pdbx_strand_id
1 'polypeptide(L)'
;MSQGEKTEQPTEHKLREARLQGNIPRSADATANASLLGWCGVLGAVGGLLFDAMLGMVRYVFEMDLRQPIPVLQAQYQPFMVTVLLAMLALPVLAGLLISAIADLAQSRLQLATKRKFLSWDSLNPVAGIKRIFGLRQLGVLPLTVLRFAAMCAIAWWSTRRLLGAMEGMWRAPLVDQAVFLGGYVIKNAVIIGLAIIPFSVADLMWQHFMWRRGLRMSMQDIRREHKDQEGDPQMKARRKQIHQQATR
;
A
#
# COMPACT_ATOMS: atom_id res chain seq x y z
N MET A 1 -38.43 20.46 -5.70
CA MET A 1 -37.99 19.85 -4.42
C MET A 1 -36.50 20.12 -4.26
N SER A 2 -36.12 21.16 -3.51
CA SER A 2 -34.70 21.50 -3.33
C SER A 2 -34.02 20.39 -2.54
N GLN A 3 -33.15 19.62 -3.18
CA GLN A 3 -32.18 18.80 -2.45
C GLN A 3 -31.37 19.77 -1.59
N GLY A 4 -31.63 19.76 -0.28
CA GLY A 4 -30.95 20.64 0.66
C GLY A 4 -29.45 20.51 0.53
N GLU A 5 -28.75 21.63 0.61
CA GLU A 5 -27.29 21.65 0.50
C GLU A 5 -26.68 20.73 1.57
N LYS A 6 -25.70 19.91 1.19
CA LYS A 6 -25.07 18.91 2.07
C LYS A 6 -24.06 19.59 2.99
N THR A 7 -24.57 20.22 4.05
CA THR A 7 -23.77 20.97 5.02
C THR A 7 -23.39 20.15 6.24
N GLU A 8 -24.18 19.14 6.61
CA GLU A 8 -24.04 18.41 7.86
C GLU A 8 -23.00 17.29 7.80
N GLN A 9 -22.39 17.00 8.95
CA GLN A 9 -21.42 15.92 9.09
C GLN A 9 -22.11 14.54 8.95
N PRO A 10 -21.44 13.54 8.35
CA PRO A 10 -21.99 12.20 8.25
C PRO A 10 -22.15 11.55 9.62
N THR A 11 -23.28 10.88 9.85
CA THR A 11 -23.53 10.03 11.02
C THR A 11 -22.61 8.80 11.05
N GLU A 12 -22.45 8.19 12.24
CA GLU A 12 -21.64 6.97 12.38
C GLU A 12 -22.19 5.80 11.56
N HIS A 13 -23.50 5.73 11.39
CA HIS A 13 -24.16 4.70 10.60
C HIS A 13 -23.80 4.82 9.11
N LYS A 14 -23.87 6.03 8.53
CA LYS A 14 -23.42 6.27 7.15
C LYS A 14 -21.94 5.95 6.95
N LEU A 15 -21.09 6.30 7.92
CA LEU A 15 -19.65 5.96 7.87
C LEU A 15 -19.43 4.44 7.88
N ARG A 16 -20.21 3.70 8.68
CA ARG A 16 -20.14 2.24 8.74
C ARG A 16 -20.64 1.60 7.46
N GLU A 17 -21.75 2.09 6.91
CA GLU A 17 -22.31 1.60 5.66
C GLU A 17 -21.36 1.84 4.47
N ALA A 18 -20.77 3.04 4.39
CA ALA A 18 -19.76 3.36 3.36
C ALA A 18 -18.57 2.39 3.42
N ARG A 19 -18.09 2.05 4.62
CA ARG A 19 -17.00 1.07 4.78
C ARG A 19 -17.43 -0.35 4.39
N LEU A 20 -18.64 -0.79 4.75
CA LEU A 20 -19.19 -2.10 4.35
C LEU A 20 -19.35 -2.25 2.84
N GLN A 21 -19.65 -1.15 2.15
CA GLN A 21 -19.69 -1.08 0.69
C GLN A 21 -18.29 -1.05 0.05
N GLY A 22 -17.22 -1.02 0.85
CA GLY A 22 -15.82 -0.96 0.38
C GLY A 22 -15.32 0.44 0.05
N ASN A 23 -16.10 1.48 0.34
CA ASN A 23 -15.70 2.88 0.16
C ASN A 23 -14.87 3.34 1.37
N ILE A 24 -13.58 3.00 1.36
CA ILE A 24 -12.60 3.34 2.39
C ILE A 24 -11.61 4.37 1.80
N PRO A 25 -11.22 5.42 2.55
CA PRO A 25 -10.16 6.31 2.09
C PRO A 25 -8.85 5.54 1.97
N ARG A 26 -8.27 5.50 0.77
CA ARG A 26 -7.01 4.82 0.45
C ARG A 26 -6.05 5.78 -0.21
N SER A 27 -4.87 5.96 0.40
CA SER A 27 -3.75 6.71 -0.18
C SER A 27 -2.78 5.76 -0.83
N ALA A 28 -2.67 5.89 -2.15
CA ALA A 28 -1.65 5.19 -2.92
C ALA A 28 -0.23 5.57 -2.46
N ASP A 29 -0.02 6.83 -2.07
CA ASP A 29 1.29 7.33 -1.64
C ASP A 29 1.72 6.72 -0.29
N ALA A 30 0.79 6.59 0.66
CA ALA A 30 1.09 5.91 1.91
C ALA A 30 1.30 4.40 1.73
N THR A 31 0.56 3.74 0.84
CA THR A 31 0.82 2.33 0.51
C THR A 31 2.22 2.19 -0.09
N ALA A 32 2.56 3.05 -1.06
CA ALA A 32 3.85 3.02 -1.74
C ALA A 32 4.99 3.24 -0.74
N ASN A 33 4.89 4.23 0.15
CA ASN A 33 5.93 4.49 1.13
C ASN A 33 6.07 3.35 2.16
N ALA A 34 4.94 2.81 2.65
CA ALA A 34 4.96 1.66 3.54
C ALA A 34 5.58 0.43 2.86
N SER A 35 5.28 0.21 1.58
CA SER A 35 5.87 -0.88 0.81
C SER A 35 7.37 -0.69 0.59
N LEU A 36 7.82 0.52 0.29
CA LEU A 36 9.23 0.86 0.14
C LEU A 36 10.01 0.54 1.42
N LEU A 37 9.52 1.04 2.56
CA LEU A 37 10.17 0.80 3.86
C LEU A 37 10.11 -0.68 4.26
N GLY A 38 8.99 -1.36 3.98
CA GLY A 38 8.87 -2.81 4.19
C GLY A 38 9.92 -3.59 3.40
N TRP A 39 10.07 -3.29 2.11
CA TRP A 39 11.08 -3.91 1.26
C TRP A 39 12.51 -3.59 1.70
N CYS A 40 12.78 -2.35 2.13
CA CYS A 40 14.08 -2.00 2.70
C CYS A 40 14.38 -2.81 3.96
N GLY A 41 13.38 -3.04 4.82
CA GLY A 41 13.52 -3.87 6.01
C GLY A 41 13.82 -5.33 5.67
N VAL A 42 13.10 -5.90 4.71
CA VAL A 42 13.31 -7.28 4.23
C VAL A 42 14.70 -7.43 3.60
N LEU A 43 15.08 -6.52 2.70
CA LEU A 43 16.40 -6.54 2.07
C LEU A 43 17.52 -6.26 3.08
N GLY A 44 17.27 -5.43 4.09
CA GLY A 44 18.23 -5.23 5.19
C GLY A 44 18.43 -6.50 6.03
N ALA A 45 17.37 -7.27 6.29
CA ALA A 45 17.43 -8.48 7.09
C ALA A 45 17.97 -9.70 6.33
N VAL A 46 17.61 -9.84 5.05
CA VAL A 46 17.87 -11.06 4.27
C VAL A 46 18.77 -10.82 3.05
N GLY A 47 19.03 -9.57 2.69
CA GLY A 47 19.87 -9.23 1.53
C GLY A 47 21.29 -9.78 1.63
N GLY A 48 21.88 -9.82 2.83
CA GLY A 48 23.19 -10.46 3.05
C GLY A 48 23.16 -11.96 2.73
N LEU A 49 22.17 -12.68 3.24
CA LEU A 49 21.97 -14.11 2.95
C LEU A 49 21.76 -14.36 1.45
N LEU A 50 20.99 -13.50 0.77
CA LEU A 50 20.79 -13.58 -0.67
C LEU A 50 22.10 -13.32 -1.44
N PHE A 51 22.87 -12.32 -1.02
CA PHE A 51 24.14 -11.98 -1.63
C PHE A 51 25.17 -13.10 -1.46
N ASP A 52 25.26 -13.70 -0.28
CA ASP A 52 26.12 -14.85 0.00
C ASP A 52 25.69 -16.08 -0.79
N ALA A 53 24.38 -16.32 -0.93
CA ALA A 53 23.86 -17.41 -1.76
C ALA A 53 24.19 -17.21 -3.25
N MET A 54 24.11 -15.97 -3.76
CA MET A 54 24.53 -15.65 -5.13
C MET A 54 26.03 -15.84 -5.33
N LEU A 55 26.86 -15.33 -4.41
CA LEU A 55 28.31 -15.51 -4.46
C LEU A 55 28.68 -16.99 -4.38
N GLY A 56 28.00 -17.74 -3.50
CA GLY A 56 28.12 -19.18 -3.40
C GLY A 56 27.82 -19.86 -4.74
N MET A 57 26.72 -19.50 -5.39
CA MET A 57 26.35 -20.03 -6.71
C MET A 57 27.41 -19.72 -7.77
N VAL A 58 27.94 -18.50 -7.80
CA VAL A 58 29.02 -18.13 -8.73
C VAL A 58 30.25 -18.99 -8.47
N ARG A 59 30.76 -19.05 -7.23
CA ARG A 59 31.92 -19.89 -6.86
C ARG A 59 31.69 -21.35 -7.24
N TYR A 60 30.50 -21.85 -6.96
CA TYR A 60 30.11 -23.23 -7.20
C TYR A 60 30.08 -23.61 -8.69
N VAL A 61 29.73 -22.67 -9.57
CA VAL A 61 29.83 -22.85 -11.03
C VAL A 61 31.28 -22.79 -11.51
N PHE A 62 32.10 -21.89 -10.94
CA PHE A 62 33.51 -21.75 -11.34
C PHE A 62 34.40 -22.89 -10.82
N GLU A 63 34.02 -23.56 -9.74
CA GLU A 63 34.69 -24.75 -9.19
C GLU A 63 34.20 -26.07 -9.82
N MET A 64 33.26 -26.00 -10.78
CA MET A 64 32.68 -27.17 -11.43
C MET A 64 33.71 -27.87 -12.33
N ASP A 65 34.04 -29.12 -12.01
CA ASP A 65 34.91 -29.93 -12.87
C ASP A 65 34.12 -30.51 -14.05
N LEU A 66 34.17 -29.81 -15.17
CA LEU A 66 33.51 -30.18 -16.43
C LEU A 66 34.02 -31.50 -17.05
N ARG A 67 35.08 -32.10 -16.49
CA ARG A 67 35.59 -33.40 -16.94
C ARG A 67 34.78 -34.58 -16.39
N GLN A 68 33.92 -34.35 -15.41
CA GLN A 68 33.10 -35.39 -14.82
C GLN A 68 31.89 -35.75 -15.71
N PRO A 69 31.34 -36.98 -15.60
CA PRO A 69 30.11 -37.35 -16.28
C PRO A 69 28.93 -36.48 -15.85
N ILE A 70 28.07 -36.10 -16.81
CA ILE A 70 26.87 -35.26 -16.58
C ILE A 70 25.99 -35.77 -15.41
N PRO A 71 25.73 -37.09 -15.25
CA PRO A 71 24.91 -37.58 -14.13
C PRO A 71 25.52 -37.31 -12.74
N VAL A 72 26.86 -37.33 -12.65
CA VAL A 72 27.60 -37.06 -11.40
C VAL A 72 27.55 -35.56 -11.09
N LEU A 73 27.74 -34.73 -12.10
CA LEU A 73 27.58 -33.27 -12.01
C LEU A 73 26.15 -32.87 -11.62
N GLN A 74 25.12 -33.53 -12.17
CA GLN A 74 23.75 -33.24 -11.76
C GLN A 74 23.50 -33.63 -10.31
N ALA A 75 23.89 -34.84 -9.88
CA ALA A 75 23.67 -35.30 -8.51
C ALA A 75 24.39 -34.42 -7.47
N GLN A 76 25.59 -33.94 -7.79
CA GLN A 76 26.39 -33.12 -6.90
C GLN A 76 25.89 -31.67 -6.85
N TYR A 77 25.59 -31.05 -8.01
CA TYR A 77 25.39 -29.61 -8.10
C TYR A 77 23.92 -29.15 -8.10
N GLN A 78 23.00 -30.01 -8.56
CA GLN A 78 21.58 -29.69 -8.67
C GLN A 78 20.85 -29.39 -7.34
N PRO A 79 21.07 -30.11 -6.22
CA PRO A 79 20.34 -29.82 -4.98
C PRO A 79 20.67 -28.42 -4.45
N PHE A 80 21.94 -28.02 -4.47
CA PHE A 80 22.37 -26.69 -4.05
C PHE A 80 21.76 -25.58 -4.94
N MET A 81 21.78 -25.75 -6.27
CA MET A 81 21.18 -24.77 -7.19
C MET A 81 19.67 -24.63 -6.98
N VAL A 82 18.96 -25.74 -6.77
CA VAL A 82 17.51 -25.71 -6.51
C VAL A 82 17.20 -25.02 -5.19
N THR A 83 17.95 -25.30 -4.12
CA THR A 83 17.75 -24.64 -2.82
C THR A 83 18.00 -23.14 -2.89
N VAL A 84 19.10 -22.71 -3.54
CA VAL A 84 19.39 -21.28 -3.74
C VAL A 84 18.30 -20.62 -4.57
N LEU A 85 17.89 -21.22 -5.70
CA LEU A 85 16.84 -20.69 -6.55
C LEU A 85 15.51 -20.55 -5.80
N LEU A 86 15.12 -21.56 -5.02
CA LEU A 86 13.92 -21.52 -4.20
C LEU A 86 14.01 -20.43 -3.13
N ALA A 87 15.15 -20.27 -2.46
CA ALA A 87 15.35 -19.21 -1.48
C ALA A 87 15.25 -17.81 -2.13
N MET A 88 15.84 -17.64 -3.32
CA MET A 88 15.82 -16.36 -4.04
C MET A 88 14.43 -15.99 -4.60
N LEU A 89 13.58 -16.97 -4.90
CA LEU A 89 12.21 -16.73 -5.38
C LEU A 89 11.19 -16.67 -4.26
N ALA A 90 11.19 -17.66 -3.36
CA ALA A 90 10.16 -17.78 -2.34
C ALA A 90 10.24 -16.65 -1.32
N LEU A 91 11.45 -16.25 -0.92
CA LEU A 91 11.64 -15.31 0.18
C LEU A 91 11.18 -13.89 -0.19
N PRO A 92 11.53 -13.31 -1.35
CA PRO A 92 10.97 -12.03 -1.79
C PRO A 92 9.47 -12.12 -2.05
N VAL A 93 8.97 -13.20 -2.67
CA VAL A 93 7.53 -13.33 -2.95
C VAL A 93 6.72 -13.35 -1.66
N LEU A 94 7.12 -14.16 -0.67
CA LEU A 94 6.45 -14.22 0.63
C LEU A 94 6.53 -12.89 1.37
N ALA A 95 7.69 -12.23 1.35
CA ALA A 95 7.86 -10.91 1.93
C ALA A 95 6.95 -9.86 1.26
N GLY A 96 6.88 -9.85 -0.07
CA GLY A 96 6.02 -8.94 -0.83
C GLY A 96 4.54 -9.16 -0.56
N LEU A 97 4.11 -10.42 -0.43
CA LEU A 97 2.75 -10.79 -0.03
C LEU A 97 2.43 -10.29 1.39
N LEU A 98 3.34 -10.50 2.34
CA LEU A 98 3.17 -10.03 3.73
C LEU A 98 3.10 -8.50 3.81
N ILE A 99 4.00 -7.79 3.14
CA ILE A 99 4.00 -6.32 3.10
C ILE A 99 2.70 -5.80 2.51
N SER A 100 2.26 -6.38 1.39
CA SER A 100 1.01 -5.98 0.72
C SER A 100 -0.20 -6.25 1.60
N ALA A 101 -0.27 -7.42 2.24
CA ALA A 101 -1.33 -7.78 3.16
C ALA A 101 -1.38 -6.83 4.36
N ILE A 102 -0.25 -6.53 4.99
CA ILE A 102 -0.15 -5.61 6.13
C ILE A 102 -0.57 -4.20 5.72
N ALA A 103 -0.12 -3.71 4.56
CA ALA A 103 -0.48 -2.39 4.05
C ALA A 103 -1.99 -2.28 3.78
N ASP A 104 -2.60 -3.30 3.18
CA ASP A 104 -4.05 -3.35 2.96
C ASP A 104 -4.83 -3.47 4.28
N LEU A 105 -4.35 -4.26 5.25
CA LEU A 105 -4.96 -4.35 6.59
C LEU A 105 -4.90 -3.02 7.34
N ALA A 106 -3.76 -2.33 7.29
CA ALA A 106 -3.57 -1.03 7.93
C ALA A 106 -4.53 0.03 7.36
N GLN A 107 -4.76 0.03 6.04
CA GLN A 107 -5.68 0.98 5.40
C GLN A 107 -7.15 0.60 5.56
N SER A 108 -7.47 -0.70 5.54
CA SER A 108 -8.84 -1.19 5.67
C SER A 108 -9.38 -1.18 7.11
N ARG A 109 -8.52 -0.90 8.11
CA ARG A 109 -8.85 -0.99 9.55
C ARG A 109 -9.53 -2.32 9.92
N LEU A 110 -9.05 -3.43 9.34
CA LEU A 110 -9.59 -4.80 9.55
C LEU A 110 -11.06 -5.00 9.13
N GLN A 111 -11.63 -4.12 8.31
CA GLN A 111 -13.02 -4.26 7.86
C GLN A 111 -13.10 -4.99 6.51
N LEU A 112 -13.62 -6.21 6.54
CA LEU A 112 -13.96 -6.98 5.35
C LEU A 112 -15.19 -6.34 4.67
N ALA A 113 -15.02 -5.89 3.42
CA ALA A 113 -16.10 -5.29 2.64
C ALA A 113 -17.09 -6.38 2.17
N THR A 114 -18.03 -6.76 3.03
CA THR A 114 -18.98 -7.86 2.81
C THR A 114 -20.04 -7.54 1.75
N LYS A 115 -20.24 -6.25 1.41
CA LYS A 115 -21.31 -5.78 0.50
C LYS A 115 -20.79 -5.13 -0.79
N ARG A 116 -19.51 -5.34 -1.15
CA ARG A 116 -18.93 -4.74 -2.36
C ARG A 116 -19.61 -5.31 -3.61
N LYS A 117 -20.42 -4.51 -4.30
CA LYS A 117 -21.00 -4.89 -5.61
C LYS A 117 -19.87 -4.93 -6.64
N PHE A 118 -19.76 -6.05 -7.36
CA PHE A 118 -18.61 -6.36 -8.21
C PHE A 118 -18.55 -5.58 -9.54
N LEU A 119 -19.64 -4.94 -9.98
CA LEU A 119 -19.64 -4.12 -11.20
C LEU A 119 -20.74 -3.06 -11.09
N SER A 120 -20.38 -1.78 -11.06
CA SER A 120 -21.34 -0.67 -11.25
C SER A 120 -21.09 -0.04 -12.61
N TRP A 121 -22.14 0.10 -13.43
CA TRP A 121 -22.05 0.72 -14.75
C TRP A 121 -21.57 2.18 -14.71
N ASP A 122 -21.77 2.87 -13.58
CA ASP A 122 -21.22 4.21 -13.32
C ASP A 122 -19.69 4.24 -13.28
N SER A 123 -19.03 3.12 -12.97
CA SER A 123 -17.56 3.04 -12.94
C SER A 123 -16.91 2.97 -14.34
N LEU A 124 -17.70 2.67 -15.37
CA LEU A 124 -17.26 2.61 -16.77
C LEU A 124 -17.42 3.94 -17.52
N ASN A 125 -17.99 4.98 -16.90
CA ASN A 125 -18.20 6.26 -17.57
C ASN A 125 -16.88 7.08 -17.65
N PRO A 126 -16.30 7.27 -18.86
CA PRO A 126 -15.03 7.96 -19.03
C PRO A 126 -15.09 9.44 -18.64
N VAL A 127 -16.26 10.09 -18.76
CA VAL A 127 -16.45 11.50 -18.38
C VAL A 127 -16.34 11.68 -16.86
N ALA A 128 -16.88 10.74 -16.09
CA ALA A 128 -16.72 10.71 -14.63
C ALA A 128 -15.26 10.46 -14.23
N GLY A 129 -14.52 9.66 -15.02
CA GLY A 129 -13.09 9.45 -14.87
C GLY A 129 -12.27 10.74 -15.05
N ILE A 130 -12.51 11.48 -16.14
CA ILE A 130 -11.80 12.75 -16.42
C ILE A 130 -12.09 13.77 -15.32
N LYS A 131 -13.36 13.90 -14.89
CA LYS A 131 -13.74 14.81 -13.79
C LYS A 131 -13.10 14.41 -12.44
N ARG A 132 -12.79 13.13 -12.24
CA ARG A 132 -12.10 12.63 -11.06
C ARG A 132 -10.59 12.93 -11.11
N ILE A 133 -10.00 12.97 -12.30
CA ILE A 133 -8.58 13.32 -12.53
C ILE A 133 -8.37 14.84 -12.47
N PHE A 134 -9.29 15.64 -13.03
CA PHE A 134 -9.20 17.11 -13.04
C PHE A 134 -10.04 17.79 -11.96
N GLY A 135 -10.60 17.04 -11.01
CA GLY A 135 -11.46 17.58 -9.97
C GLY A 135 -10.70 18.35 -8.90
N LEU A 136 -11.42 19.21 -8.16
CA LEU A 136 -10.95 19.96 -6.98
C LEU A 136 -10.20 19.10 -5.94
N ARG A 137 -10.45 17.79 -5.92
CA ARG A 137 -9.76 16.83 -5.06
C ARG A 137 -8.27 16.70 -5.39
N GLN A 138 -7.91 16.73 -6.67
CA GLN A 138 -6.53 16.57 -7.13
C GLN A 138 -5.74 17.87 -7.05
N LEU A 139 -6.39 19.03 -7.24
CA LEU A 139 -5.75 20.34 -7.09
C LEU A 139 -5.12 20.54 -5.70
N GLY A 140 -5.75 20.02 -4.65
CA GLY A 140 -5.18 20.08 -3.28
C GLY A 140 -3.98 19.15 -3.04
N VAL A 141 -3.82 18.10 -3.85
CA VAL A 141 -2.72 17.11 -3.71
C VAL A 141 -1.50 17.50 -4.54
N LEU A 142 -1.71 18.16 -5.69
CA LEU A 142 -0.64 18.62 -6.58
C LEU A 142 0.55 19.30 -5.87
N PRO A 143 0.35 20.31 -5.00
CA PRO A 143 1.48 20.97 -4.33
C PRO A 143 2.27 20.01 -3.42
N LEU A 144 1.58 19.11 -2.71
CA LEU A 144 2.24 18.07 -1.90
C LEU A 144 3.03 17.11 -2.80
N THR A 145 2.49 16.72 -3.95
CA THR A 145 3.17 15.83 -4.89
C THR A 145 4.43 16.47 -5.47
N VAL A 146 4.35 17.74 -5.88
CA VAL A 146 5.50 18.49 -6.42
C VAL A 146 6.57 18.66 -5.35
N LEU A 147 6.19 19.07 -4.13
CA LEU A 147 7.13 19.25 -3.03
C LEU A 147 7.79 17.93 -2.62
N ARG A 148 7.03 16.83 -2.58
CA ARG A 148 7.56 15.48 -2.37
C ARG A 148 8.58 15.11 -3.45
N PHE A 149 8.24 15.32 -4.72
CA PHE A 149 9.14 15.00 -5.82
C PHE A 149 10.43 15.80 -5.73
N ALA A 150 10.33 17.11 -5.46
CA ALA A 150 11.50 17.96 -5.24
C ALA A 150 12.36 17.48 -4.07
N ALA A 151 11.76 17.05 -2.95
CA ALA A 151 12.46 16.48 -1.82
C ALA A 151 13.21 15.18 -2.19
N MET A 152 12.56 14.28 -2.95
CA MET A 152 13.20 13.06 -3.45
C MET A 152 14.40 13.37 -4.35
N CYS A 153 14.25 14.32 -5.29
CA CYS A 153 15.35 14.76 -6.15
C CYS A 153 16.50 15.38 -5.36
N ALA A 154 16.22 16.21 -4.36
CA ALA A 154 17.23 16.82 -3.52
C ALA A 154 18.03 15.77 -2.72
N ILE A 155 17.36 14.78 -2.14
CA ILE A 155 18.00 13.68 -1.41
C ILE A 155 18.82 12.81 -2.36
N ALA A 156 18.27 12.46 -3.52
CA ALA A 156 18.98 11.69 -4.54
C ALA A 156 20.24 12.42 -5.01
N TRP A 157 20.15 13.72 -5.30
CA TRP A 157 21.29 14.53 -5.70
C TRP A 157 22.37 14.59 -4.61
N TRP A 158 21.98 14.85 -3.36
CA TRP A 158 22.89 14.89 -2.23
C TRP A 158 23.57 13.54 -1.99
N SER A 159 22.79 12.46 -2.11
CA SER A 159 23.28 11.08 -2.04
C SER A 159 24.30 10.79 -3.12
N THR A 160 23.98 11.04 -4.40
CA THR A 160 24.92 10.79 -5.51
C THR A 160 26.22 11.57 -5.33
N ARG A 161 26.18 12.82 -4.85
CA ARG A 161 27.38 13.60 -4.53
C ARG A 161 28.25 12.92 -3.46
N ARG A 162 27.63 12.37 -2.41
CA ARG A 162 28.33 11.62 -1.35
C ARG A 162 28.89 10.30 -1.86
N LEU A 163 28.16 9.60 -2.73
CA LEU A 163 28.62 8.35 -3.35
C LEU A 163 29.86 8.58 -4.22
N LEU A 164 29.83 9.62 -5.08
CA LEU A 164 30.96 9.95 -5.94
C LEU A 164 32.25 10.22 -5.14
N GLY A 165 32.15 10.96 -4.03
CA GLY A 165 33.31 11.18 -3.14
C GLY A 165 33.79 9.91 -2.44
N ALA A 166 32.90 8.96 -2.13
CA ALA A 166 33.29 7.67 -1.55
C ALA A 166 33.92 6.72 -2.59
N MET A 167 33.53 6.85 -3.87
CA MET A 167 34.03 6.01 -4.96
C MET A 167 35.51 6.19 -5.26
N GLU A 168 36.07 7.39 -5.03
CA GLU A 168 37.50 7.67 -5.20
C GLU A 168 38.37 6.74 -4.31
N GLY A 169 37.90 6.39 -3.12
CA GLY A 169 38.59 5.43 -2.23
C GLY A 169 38.28 3.96 -2.53
N MET A 170 37.13 3.66 -3.12
CA MET A 170 36.67 2.28 -3.37
C MET A 170 37.21 1.64 -4.64
N TRP A 171 37.73 2.41 -5.60
CA TRP A 171 38.23 1.87 -6.87
C TRP A 171 39.30 0.77 -6.68
N ARG A 172 40.05 0.82 -5.57
CA ARG A 172 41.11 -0.14 -5.23
C ARG A 172 40.64 -1.33 -4.39
N ALA A 173 39.39 -1.33 -3.93
CA ALA A 173 38.86 -2.40 -3.08
C ALA A 173 38.50 -3.65 -3.92
N PRO A 174 38.51 -4.86 -3.32
CA PRO A 174 38.00 -6.07 -3.96
C PRO A 174 36.55 -5.90 -4.46
N LEU A 175 36.21 -6.59 -5.55
CA LEU A 175 34.88 -6.48 -6.18
C LEU A 175 33.73 -6.83 -5.20
N VAL A 176 33.95 -7.79 -4.31
CA VAL A 176 32.96 -8.21 -3.31
C VAL A 176 32.67 -7.07 -2.33
N ASP A 177 33.71 -6.40 -1.83
CA ASP A 177 33.56 -5.28 -0.89
C ASP A 177 32.88 -4.08 -1.56
N GLN A 178 33.17 -3.85 -2.84
CA GLN A 178 32.49 -2.84 -3.63
C GLN A 178 30.99 -3.12 -3.74
N ALA A 179 30.61 -4.37 -4.03
CA ALA A 179 29.22 -4.78 -4.15
C ALA A 179 28.45 -4.70 -2.81
N VAL A 180 29.07 -5.13 -1.71
CA VAL A 180 28.49 -5.01 -0.36
C VAL A 180 28.25 -3.55 0.01
N PHE A 181 29.24 -2.68 -0.22
CA PHE A 181 29.10 -1.25 0.04
C PHE A 181 27.97 -0.64 -0.80
N LEU A 182 27.94 -0.89 -2.11
CA LEU A 182 26.91 -0.35 -3.00
C LEU A 182 25.52 -0.83 -2.59
N GLY A 183 25.36 -2.13 -2.28
CA GLY A 183 24.10 -2.70 -1.81
C GLY A 183 23.62 -2.02 -0.51
N GLY A 184 24.50 -1.89 0.49
CA GLY A 184 24.21 -1.19 1.73
C GLY A 184 23.89 0.29 1.52
N TYR A 185 24.61 0.95 0.61
CA TYR A 185 24.41 2.35 0.25
C TYR A 185 23.03 2.58 -0.38
N VAL A 186 22.61 1.71 -1.30
CA VAL A 186 21.29 1.76 -1.96
C VAL A 186 20.18 1.59 -0.92
N ILE A 187 20.26 0.57 -0.06
CA ILE A 187 19.25 0.31 0.98
C ILE A 187 19.18 1.50 1.94
N LYS A 188 20.33 1.99 2.42
CA LYS A 188 20.40 3.15 3.32
C LYS A 188 19.73 4.38 2.71
N ASN A 189 19.98 4.66 1.42
CA ASN A 189 19.37 5.79 0.74
C ASN A 189 17.87 5.62 0.52
N ALA A 190 17.42 4.41 0.16
CA ALA A 190 16.01 4.10 0.05
C ALA A 190 15.28 4.30 1.39
N VAL A 191 15.89 3.93 2.51
CA VAL A 191 15.36 4.20 3.86
C VAL A 191 15.31 5.70 4.15
N ILE A 192 16.38 6.46 3.86
CA ILE A 192 16.41 7.91 4.08
C ILE A 192 15.30 8.61 3.27
N ILE A 193 15.15 8.25 2.00
CA ILE A 193 14.08 8.77 1.13
C ILE A 193 12.71 8.38 1.70
N GLY A 194 12.51 7.11 2.04
CA GLY A 194 11.26 6.61 2.60
C GLY A 194 10.85 7.35 3.88
N LEU A 195 11.81 7.59 4.79
CA LEU A 195 11.59 8.38 6.01
C LEU A 195 11.26 9.84 5.69
N ALA A 196 11.98 10.47 4.75
CA ALA A 196 11.77 11.85 4.37
C ALA A 196 10.40 12.10 3.71
N ILE A 197 9.82 11.09 3.04
CA ILE A 197 8.51 11.20 2.40
C ILE A 197 7.34 10.80 3.33
N ILE A 198 7.60 10.36 4.57
CA ILE A 198 6.53 10.05 5.55
C ILE A 198 5.60 11.25 5.78
N PRO A 199 6.09 12.48 6.06
CA PRO A 199 5.20 13.63 6.32
C PRO A 199 4.26 13.91 5.13
N PHE A 200 4.77 13.78 3.91
CA PHE A 200 3.99 13.95 2.68
C PHE A 200 2.92 12.87 2.53
N SER A 201 3.28 11.61 2.82
CA SER A 201 2.35 10.48 2.76
C SER A 201 1.23 10.60 3.80
N VAL A 202 1.57 11.08 5.01
CA VAL A 202 0.60 11.36 6.07
C VAL A 202 -0.31 12.52 5.68
N ALA A 203 0.23 13.58 5.12
CA ALA A 203 -0.56 14.73 4.68
C ALA A 203 -1.52 14.35 3.53
N ASP A 204 -1.10 13.52 2.56
CA ASP A 204 -1.97 12.97 1.52
C ASP A 204 -3.08 12.08 2.12
N LEU A 205 -2.74 11.19 3.05
CA LEU A 205 -3.73 10.40 3.79
C LEU A 205 -4.78 11.27 4.48
N MET A 206 -4.34 12.32 5.18
CA MET A 206 -5.23 13.25 5.87
C MET A 206 -6.15 13.98 4.88
N TRP A 207 -5.59 14.48 3.77
CA TRP A 207 -6.37 15.15 2.72
C TRP A 207 -7.41 14.21 2.09
N GLN A 208 -7.02 12.98 1.81
CA GLN A 208 -7.94 11.99 1.24
C GLN A 208 -9.01 11.57 2.23
N HIS A 209 -8.69 11.45 3.51
CA HIS A 209 -9.65 11.18 4.57
C HIS A 209 -10.64 12.34 4.72
N PHE A 210 -10.14 13.58 4.69
CA PHE A 210 -10.97 14.79 4.73
C PHE A 210 -11.92 14.85 3.52
N MET A 211 -11.41 14.61 2.32
CA MET A 211 -12.24 14.61 1.10
C MET A 211 -13.24 13.45 1.07
N TRP A 212 -12.89 12.29 1.62
CA TRP A 212 -13.82 11.17 1.79
C TRP A 212 -14.95 11.54 2.75
N ARG A 213 -14.65 12.13 3.92
CA ARG A 213 -15.68 12.63 4.85
C ARG A 213 -16.54 13.72 4.23
N ARG A 214 -15.93 14.65 3.48
CA ARG A 214 -16.65 15.73 2.78
C ARG A 214 -17.60 15.17 1.72
N GLY A 215 -17.20 14.12 1.00
CA GLY A 215 -18.07 13.42 0.05
C GLY A 215 -19.26 12.69 0.69
N LEU A 216 -19.16 12.36 1.98
CA LEU A 216 -20.20 11.69 2.76
C LEU A 216 -21.14 12.65 3.49
N ARG A 217 -20.96 13.98 3.40
CA ARG A 217 -21.86 14.96 4.03
C ARG A 217 -23.33 14.69 3.72
N MET A 218 -24.17 15.04 4.68
CA MET A 218 -25.61 14.80 4.66
C MET A 218 -26.35 16.14 4.62
N SER A 219 -27.55 16.13 4.07
CA SER A 219 -28.50 17.22 4.32
C SER A 219 -29.23 16.94 5.64
N MET A 220 -29.81 17.98 6.25
CA MET A 220 -30.64 17.81 7.45
C MET A 220 -31.86 16.89 7.19
N GLN A 221 -32.35 16.83 5.94
CA GLN A 221 -33.41 15.89 5.55
C GLN A 221 -32.92 14.44 5.55
N ASP A 222 -31.68 14.19 5.11
CA ASP A 222 -31.09 12.85 5.11
C ASP A 222 -30.90 12.32 6.54
N ILE A 223 -30.45 13.19 7.45
CA ILE A 223 -30.27 12.84 8.87
C ILE A 223 -31.62 12.45 9.51
N ARG A 224 -32.67 13.25 9.27
CA ARG A 224 -34.02 12.95 9.80
C ARG A 224 -34.56 11.63 9.25
N ARG A 225 -34.32 11.32 7.97
CA ARG A 225 -34.71 10.03 7.38
C ARG A 225 -33.93 8.88 8.01
N GLU A 226 -32.63 9.03 8.20
CA GLU A 226 -31.79 7.99 8.81
C GLU A 226 -32.19 7.71 10.27
N HIS A 227 -32.50 8.74 11.05
CA HIS A 227 -33.07 8.55 12.41
C HIS A 227 -34.41 7.83 12.36
N LYS A 228 -35.29 8.19 11.42
CA LYS A 228 -36.59 7.54 11.25
C LYS A 228 -36.46 6.07 10.84
N ASP A 229 -35.47 5.74 10.02
CA ASP A 229 -35.21 4.36 9.58
C ASP A 229 -34.55 3.51 10.69
N GLN A 230 -33.67 4.10 11.51
CA GLN A 230 -33.01 3.40 12.62
C GLN A 230 -33.92 3.17 13.83
N GLU A 231 -34.71 4.17 14.22
CA GLU A 231 -35.66 4.04 15.33
C GLU A 231 -36.91 3.23 14.92
N GLY A 232 -37.12 3.09 13.60
CA GLY A 232 -38.30 2.53 12.97
C GLY A 232 -39.47 3.50 13.06
N ASP A 233 -40.30 3.57 12.01
CA ASP A 233 -41.47 4.46 12.02
C ASP A 233 -42.33 4.16 13.26
N PRO A 234 -42.51 5.10 14.20
CA PRO A 234 -43.30 4.87 15.42
C PRO A 234 -44.72 4.39 15.09
N GLN A 235 -45.25 4.76 13.92
CA GLN A 235 -46.52 4.23 13.41
C GLN A 235 -46.45 2.73 13.09
N MET A 236 -45.35 2.24 12.52
CA MET A 236 -45.15 0.82 12.24
C MET A 236 -44.89 0.01 13.52
N LYS A 237 -44.22 0.60 14.50
CA LYS A 237 -44.01 -0.02 15.83
C LYS A 237 -45.32 -0.10 16.62
N ALA A 238 -46.16 0.93 16.58
CA ALA A 238 -47.50 0.95 17.15
C ALA A 238 -48.43 -0.04 16.44
N ARG A 239 -48.37 -0.12 15.10
CA ARG A 239 -49.16 -1.08 14.30
C ARG A 239 -48.77 -2.53 14.58
N ARG A 240 -47.47 -2.84 14.72
CA ARG A 240 -47.01 -4.17 15.17
C ARG A 240 -47.52 -4.50 16.57
N LYS A 241 -47.50 -3.54 17.50
CA LYS A 241 -48.02 -3.73 18.86
C LYS A 241 -49.54 -3.98 18.88
N GLN A 242 -50.31 -3.26 18.06
CA GLN A 242 -51.75 -3.46 17.91
C GLN A 242 -52.09 -4.84 17.34
N ILE A 243 -51.40 -5.27 16.28
CA ILE A 243 -51.61 -6.61 15.69
C ILE A 243 -51.26 -7.71 16.70
N HIS A 244 -50.18 -7.54 17.48
CA HIS A 244 -49.79 -8.52 18.50
C HIS A 244 -50.82 -8.61 19.65
N GLN A 245 -51.41 -7.47 20.06
CA GLN A 245 -52.49 -7.44 21.04
C GLN A 245 -53.80 -8.06 20.52
N GLN A 246 -54.09 -7.95 19.22
CA GLN A 246 -55.25 -8.58 18.60
C GLN A 246 -55.08 -10.09 18.43
N ALA A 247 -53.85 -10.58 18.21
CA ALA A 247 -53.56 -12.01 18.06
C ALA A 247 -53.45 -12.76 19.41
N THR A 248 -53.37 -12.04 20.53
CA THR A 248 -53.27 -12.61 21.89
C THR A 248 -54.63 -12.62 22.63
N ARG A 249 -55.68 -12.09 22.00
CA ARG A 249 -57.09 -12.21 22.44
C ARG A 249 -57.78 -13.29 21.63
#